data_AF-A0A085MAT9-F1
#
_entry.id   AF-A0A085MAT9-F1
#
_cell.length_a   1.000
_cell.length_b   1.000
_cell.length_c   1.000
_cell.angle_alpha   90.00
_cell.angle_beta   90.00
_cell.angle_gamma   90.00
#
_symmetry.space_group_name_H-M   'P 1'
#
loop_
_entity.id
_entity.type
_entity.pdbx_description
1 polymer ?
#
loop_
_entity_poly.entity_id
_entity_poly.type
_entity_poly.pdbx_seq_one_letter_code
_entity_poly.pdbx_strand_id
1 'polypeptide(L)'
;MEMETGNTLLDRFKQHMSTVGRYKEAVRRLKEPQTPARTSTKRRGRPQREQRQKIIAETIKASAVVEHSSQCSHDLQPSIIFRESRSHLRRVKQALLIRNNPTINRDKGVEVSAVWDTLISKRKCCSLPG
;
A
#
# COMPACT_ATOMS: atom_id res chain seq x y z
N MET A 1 21.62 11.87 -18.29
CA MET A 1 20.15 11.91 -18.40
C MET A 1 19.66 10.56 -17.91
N GLU A 2 19.41 10.41 -16.61
CA GLU A 2 19.01 9.12 -16.03
C GLU A 2 17.48 9.02 -16.06
N MET A 3 16.99 8.02 -16.80
CA MET A 3 15.59 7.67 -16.89
C MET A 3 15.14 7.05 -15.56
N GLU A 4 14.57 7.85 -14.67
CA GLU A 4 13.70 7.30 -13.63
C GLU A 4 12.40 6.84 -14.29
N THR A 5 12.35 5.54 -14.56
CA THR A 5 11.21 4.66 -14.84
C THR A 5 9.86 5.39 -14.96
N GLY A 6 9.32 5.44 -16.18
CA GLY A 6 8.08 6.11 -16.54
C GLY A 6 6.82 5.56 -15.85
N ASN A 7 6.63 5.92 -14.58
CA ASN A 7 5.37 5.80 -13.88
C ASN A 7 5.01 7.17 -13.32
N THR A 8 4.13 7.87 -14.03
CA THR A 8 3.55 9.14 -13.60
C THR A 8 2.79 8.96 -12.27
N LEU A 9 2.44 10.07 -11.60
CA LEU A 9 1.54 10.04 -10.44
C LEU A 9 0.27 9.21 -10.74
N LEU A 10 -0.27 9.38 -11.94
CA LEU A 10 -1.47 8.70 -12.40
C LEU A 10 -1.28 7.19 -12.48
N ASP A 11 -0.11 6.71 -12.91
CA ASP A 11 0.18 5.27 -13.00
C ASP A 11 0.25 4.63 -11.61
N ARG A 12 0.89 5.33 -10.65
CA ARG A 12 0.90 4.90 -9.25
C ARG A 12 -0.51 4.88 -8.66
N PHE A 13 -1.32 5.91 -8.93
CA PHE A 13 -2.70 5.96 -8.50
C PHE A 13 -3.52 4.80 -9.07
N LYS A 14 -3.44 4.55 -10.38
CA LYS A 14 -4.09 3.40 -11.04
C LYS A 14 -3.67 2.07 -10.42
N GLN A 15 -2.38 1.90 -10.12
CA GLN A 15 -1.85 0.70 -9.46
C GLN A 15 -2.50 0.51 -8.09
N HIS A 16 -2.55 1.55 -7.26
CA HIS A 16 -3.19 1.48 -5.95
C HIS A 16 -4.69 1.18 -6.06
N MET A 17 -5.40 1.85 -6.96
CA MET A 17 -6.84 1.61 -7.17
C MET A 17 -7.13 0.20 -7.67
N SER A 18 -6.25 -0.39 -8.48
CA SER A 18 -6.36 -1.79 -8.88
C SER A 18 -6.29 -2.73 -7.67
N THR A 19 -5.34 -2.49 -6.75
CA THR A 19 -5.22 -3.27 -5.50
C THR A 19 -6.45 -3.09 -4.61
N VAL A 20 -6.97 -1.87 -4.48
CA VAL A 20 -8.22 -1.60 -3.74
C VAL A 20 -9.41 -2.34 -4.37
N GLY A 21 -9.51 -2.36 -5.69
CA GLY A 21 -10.55 -3.11 -6.40
C GLY A 21 -10.50 -4.60 -6.11
N ARG A 22 -9.30 -5.20 -6.11
CA ARG A 22 -9.09 -6.61 -5.74
C ARG A 22 -9.50 -6.89 -4.29
N TYR A 23 -9.16 -5.99 -3.36
CA TYR A 23 -9.59 -6.09 -1.97
C TYR A 23 -11.12 -6.05 -1.84
N LYS A 24 -11.78 -5.06 -2.46
CA LYS A 24 -13.26 -4.93 -2.43
C LYS A 24 -13.94 -6.17 -2.99
N GLU A 25 -13.43 -6.73 -4.09
CA GLU A 25 -13.94 -7.97 -4.67
C GLU A 25 -13.72 -9.19 -3.76
N ALA A 26 -12.57 -9.30 -3.11
CA ALA A 26 -12.30 -10.37 -2.15
C ALA A 26 -13.26 -10.30 -0.94
N VAL A 27 -13.52 -9.09 -0.43
CA VAL A 27 -14.50 -8.87 0.64
C VAL A 27 -15.91 -9.23 0.18
N ARG A 28 -16.30 -8.85 -1.05
CA ARG A 28 -17.60 -9.20 -1.63
C ARG A 28 -17.79 -10.71 -1.67
N ARG A 29 -16.83 -11.47 -2.20
CA ARG A 29 -16.83 -12.95 -2.26
C ARG A 29 -16.78 -13.64 -0.90
N LEU A 30 -16.30 -12.96 0.14
CA LEU A 30 -16.35 -13.47 1.50
C LEU A 30 -17.76 -13.32 2.10
N LYS A 31 -18.46 -12.24 1.74
CA LYS A 31 -19.82 -11.92 2.20
C LYS A 31 -20.90 -12.69 1.44
N GLU A 32 -20.64 -13.07 0.19
CA GLU A 32 -21.55 -13.91 -0.60
C GLU A 32 -21.82 -15.26 0.11
N PRO A 33 -23.10 -15.62 0.32
CA PRO A 33 -23.46 -16.98 0.71
C PRO A 33 -22.89 -17.96 -0.32
N GLN A 34 -22.28 -19.04 0.15
CA GLN A 34 -21.85 -20.13 -0.74
C GLN A 34 -23.12 -20.79 -1.30
N THR A 35 -23.64 -20.31 -2.42
CA THR A 35 -24.76 -20.94 -3.10
C THR A 35 -24.30 -22.31 -3.61
N PRO A 36 -24.89 -23.43 -3.18
CA PRO A 36 -24.46 -24.74 -3.63
C PRO A 36 -25.17 -25.05 -4.95
N ALA A 37 -24.62 -24.66 -6.10
CA ALA A 37 -25.01 -25.29 -7.37
C ALA A 37 -24.06 -24.96 -8.53
N ARG A 38 -23.17 -25.90 -8.86
CA ARG A 38 -23.26 -26.75 -10.06
C ARG A 38 -21.99 -27.62 -10.11
N THR A 39 -22.19 -28.92 -9.90
CA THR A 39 -21.28 -30.01 -10.30
C THR A 39 -19.78 -29.68 -10.29
N SER A 40 -19.17 -29.69 -9.11
CA SER A 40 -17.74 -30.01 -9.04
C SER A 40 -17.53 -30.95 -7.86
N THR A 41 -17.00 -32.12 -8.19
CA THR A 41 -16.51 -33.18 -7.32
C THR A 41 -16.03 -32.69 -5.95
N LYS A 42 -16.45 -33.41 -4.90
CA LYS A 42 -15.99 -33.27 -3.51
C LYS A 42 -14.46 -33.09 -3.46
N ARG A 43 -13.95 -31.86 -3.44
CA ARG A 43 -12.57 -31.60 -3.03
C ARG A 43 -12.57 -31.42 -1.52
N ARG A 44 -12.34 -32.53 -0.81
CA ARG A 44 -11.91 -32.51 0.59
C ARG A 44 -10.59 -31.73 0.65
N GLY A 45 -10.61 -30.57 1.30
CA GLY A 45 -9.43 -29.76 1.56
C GLY A 45 -9.83 -28.39 2.14
N ARG A 46 -9.16 -28.02 3.24
CA ARG A 46 -9.15 -26.75 4.02
C ARG A 46 -10.27 -25.72 3.78
N PRO A 47 -10.90 -25.14 4.84
CA PRO A 47 -12.01 -24.20 4.69
C PRO A 47 -11.63 -23.03 3.77
N GLN A 48 -12.22 -23.01 2.57
CA GLN A 48 -11.98 -21.97 1.56
C GLN A 48 -12.20 -20.55 2.12
N ARG A 49 -13.03 -20.43 3.16
CA ARG A 49 -13.31 -19.19 3.89
C ARG A 49 -12.13 -18.69 4.74
N GLU A 50 -11.43 -19.58 5.45
CA GLU A 50 -10.23 -19.22 6.22
C GLU A 50 -9.12 -18.74 5.29
N GLN A 51 -8.96 -19.39 4.14
CA GLN A 51 -8.02 -18.96 3.10
C GLN A 51 -8.39 -17.56 2.57
N ARG A 52 -9.67 -17.29 2.31
CA ARG A 52 -10.15 -15.95 1.89
C ARG A 52 -9.89 -14.88 2.95
N GLN A 53 -10.16 -15.17 4.22
CA GLN A 53 -9.89 -14.24 5.33
C GLN A 53 -8.40 -13.92 5.44
N LYS A 54 -7.54 -14.94 5.33
CA LYS A 54 -6.09 -14.77 5.33
C LYS A 54 -5.62 -13.89 4.17
N ILE A 55 -6.11 -14.11 2.96
CA ILE A 55 -5.77 -13.29 1.78
C ILE A 55 -6.17 -11.82 1.99
N ILE A 56 -7.36 -11.57 2.54
CA ILE A 56 -7.81 -10.20 2.85
C ILE A 56 -6.88 -9.53 3.86
N ALA A 57 -6.55 -10.21 4.96
CA ALA A 57 -5.65 -9.69 5.97
C ALA A 57 -4.24 -9.42 5.41
N GLU A 58 -3.70 -10.31 4.58
CA GLU A 58 -2.41 -10.12 3.92
C GLU A 58 -2.46 -8.92 2.94
N THR A 59 -3.56 -8.75 2.22
CA THR A 59 -3.73 -7.62 1.28
C THR A 59 -3.82 -6.28 2.01
N ILE A 60 -4.53 -6.24 3.15
CA ILE A 60 -4.58 -5.05 4.03
C ILE A 60 -3.18 -4.72 4.54
N LYS A 61 -2.44 -5.71 5.05
CA LYS A 61 -1.09 -5.53 5.60
C LYS A 61 -0.08 -5.07 4.53
N ALA A 62 -0.27 -5.46 3.28
CA ALA A 62 0.65 -5.15 2.19
C ALA A 62 0.49 -3.75 1.57
N SER A 63 -0.62 -3.03 1.86
CA SER A 63 -0.84 -1.70 1.31
C SER A 63 -1.61 -0.80 2.27
N ALA A 64 -0.99 0.30 2.68
CA ALA A 64 -1.57 1.37 3.48
C ALA A 64 -2.83 1.97 2.81
N VAL A 65 -2.88 2.00 1.47
CA VAL A 65 -4.06 2.47 0.73
C VAL A 65 -5.23 1.50 0.89
N VAL A 66 -4.97 0.19 0.87
CA VAL A 66 -5.98 -0.85 1.11
C VAL A 66 -6.43 -0.83 2.57
N GLU A 67 -5.48 -0.71 3.51
CA GLU A 67 -5.76 -0.54 4.93
C GLU A 67 -6.69 0.65 5.17
N HIS A 68 -6.37 1.82 4.63
CA HIS A 68 -7.24 2.99 4.75
C HIS A 68 -8.63 2.76 4.11
N SER A 69 -8.66 2.17 2.90
CA SER A 69 -9.92 1.83 2.22
C SER A 69 -10.77 0.80 2.98
N SER A 70 -10.18 0.01 3.87
CA SER A 70 -10.91 -0.94 4.72
C SER A 70 -11.63 -0.26 5.89
N GLN A 71 -11.15 0.92 6.31
CA GLN A 71 -11.65 1.67 7.46
C GLN A 71 -12.50 2.90 7.04
N CYS A 72 -12.40 3.34 5.80
CA CYS A 72 -13.05 4.54 5.28
C CYS A 72 -14.01 4.22 4.13
N SER A 73 -15.20 4.83 4.14
CA SER A 73 -16.20 4.71 3.08
C SER A 73 -16.08 5.78 1.98
N HIS A 74 -15.21 6.78 2.18
CA HIS A 74 -15.01 7.85 1.21
C HIS A 74 -14.13 7.42 0.05
N ASP A 75 -14.32 8.05 -1.11
CA ASP A 75 -13.49 7.83 -2.27
C ASP A 75 -12.08 8.38 -2.06
N LEU A 76 -11.09 7.60 -2.52
CA LEU A 76 -9.69 8.00 -2.50
C LEU A 76 -9.44 9.07 -3.56
N GLN A 77 -8.97 10.24 -3.11
CA GLN A 77 -8.60 11.35 -3.98
C GLN A 77 -7.08 11.60 -3.93
N PRO A 78 -6.37 11.54 -5.06
CA PRO A 78 -4.96 11.87 -5.09
C PRO A 78 -4.76 13.39 -5.04
N SER A 79 -3.84 13.85 -4.18
CA SER A 79 -3.44 15.26 -4.13
C SER A 79 -1.93 15.41 -4.31
N ILE A 80 -1.52 16.49 -4.98
CA ILE A 80 -0.10 16.84 -5.15
C ILE A 80 0.26 17.84 -4.06
N ILE A 81 1.09 17.41 -3.11
CA ILE A 81 1.54 18.26 -1.99
C ILE A 81 2.69 19.19 -2.43
N PHE A 82 3.62 18.69 -3.25
CA PHE A 82 4.68 19.50 -3.84
C PHE A 82 5.09 18.96 -5.21
N ARG A 83 5.52 19.85 -6.10
CA ARG A 83 6.15 19.50 -7.39
C ARG A 83 7.66 19.68 -7.25
N GLU A 84 8.41 18.63 -7.57
CA GLU A 84 9.86 18.65 -7.53
C GLU A 84 10.40 17.94 -8.77
N SER A 85 11.16 18.69 -9.58
CA SER A 85 11.72 18.21 -10.84
C SER A 85 12.99 17.38 -10.59
N ARG A 86 13.73 17.68 -9.51
CA ARG A 86 14.93 16.93 -9.14
C ARG A 86 14.55 15.63 -8.43
N SER A 87 14.73 14.51 -9.12
CA SER A 87 14.41 13.15 -8.65
C SER A 87 14.91 12.85 -7.23
N HIS A 88 16.18 13.13 -6.95
CA HIS A 88 16.80 12.90 -5.64
C HIS A 88 16.14 13.75 -4.54
N LEU A 89 15.90 15.03 -4.77
CA LEU A 89 15.22 15.91 -3.81
C LEU A 89 13.77 15.46 -3.57
N ARG A 90 13.08 15.01 -4.63
CA ARG A 90 11.72 14.47 -4.54
C ARG A 90 11.67 13.27 -3.60
N ARG A 91 12.63 12.34 -3.73
CA ARG A 91 12.73 11.14 -2.87
C ARG A 91 12.99 11.50 -1.41
N VAL A 92 13.88 12.45 -1.14
CA VAL A 92 14.17 12.94 0.23
C VAL A 92 12.95 13.60 0.85
N LYS A 93 12.29 14.51 0.12
CA LYS A 93 11.07 15.19 0.59
C LYS A 93 9.94 14.20 0.85
N GLN A 94 9.76 13.21 -0.03
CA GLN A 94 8.76 12.15 0.14
C GLN A 94 9.03 11.32 1.39
N ALA A 95 10.28 10.94 1.64
CA ALA A 95 10.66 10.16 2.82
C ALA A 95 10.40 10.93 4.12
N LEU A 96 10.78 12.20 4.17
CA LEU A 96 10.54 13.07 5.32
C LEU A 96 9.05 13.22 5.60
N LEU A 97 8.25 13.40 4.56
CA LEU A 97 6.80 13.55 4.67
C LEU A 97 6.13 12.29 5.24
N ILE A 98 6.53 11.11 4.77
CA ILE A 98 6.02 9.81 5.23
C ILE A 98 6.45 9.53 6.69
N ARG A 99 7.67 9.94 7.07
CA ARG A 99 8.15 9.82 8.45
C ARG A 99 7.31 10.64 9.43
N ASN A 100 7.01 11.89 9.06
CA ASN A 100 6.32 12.82 9.95
C ASN A 100 4.79 12.68 9.91
N ASN A 101 4.23 11.99 8.91
CA ASN A 101 2.79 11.82 8.76
C ASN A 101 2.47 10.33 8.56
N PRO A 102 2.13 9.61 9.63
CA PRO A 102 1.88 8.17 9.57
C PRO A 102 0.66 7.80 8.71
N THR A 103 -0.20 8.77 8.41
CA THR A 103 -1.40 8.66 7.58
C THR A 103 -1.12 8.77 6.08
N ILE A 104 0.09 9.19 5.68
CA ILE A 104 0.51 9.30 4.27
C ILE A 104 1.10 7.97 3.82
N ASN A 105 0.70 7.53 2.63
CA ASN A 105 1.01 6.22 2.05
C ASN A 105 2.48 5.78 2.25
N ARG A 106 2.66 4.70 3.02
CA ARG A 106 3.95 4.12 3.40
C ARG A 106 4.50 3.09 2.41
N ASP A 107 3.70 2.62 1.44
CA ASP A 107 3.95 1.43 0.62
C ASP A 107 5.30 1.44 -0.11
N LYS A 108 5.81 2.62 -0.50
CA LYS A 108 7.14 2.79 -1.12
C LYS A 108 8.08 3.69 -0.30
N GLY A 109 7.62 4.19 0.85
CA GLY A 109 8.36 5.13 1.69
C GLY A 109 9.19 4.49 2.79
N VAL A 110 8.81 3.28 3.23
CA VAL A 110 9.48 2.56 4.33
C VAL A 110 10.95 2.28 4.01
N GLU A 111 11.25 1.82 2.79
CA GLU A 111 12.63 1.60 2.35
C GLU A 111 13.46 2.88 2.35
N VAL A 112 12.86 4.00 1.94
CA VAL A 112 13.56 5.29 1.91
C VAL A 112 13.79 5.82 3.33
N SER A 113 12.84 5.60 4.26
CA SER A 113 13.02 5.92 5.68
C SER A 113 14.17 5.13 6.29
N ALA A 114 14.26 3.82 6.04
CA ALA A 114 15.32 2.97 6.60
C ALA A 114 16.73 3.36 6.08
N VAL A 115 16.83 3.73 4.80
CA VAL A 115 18.07 4.30 4.23
C VAL A 115 18.42 5.61 4.92
N TRP A 116 17.42 6.43 5.26
CA TRP A 116 17.62 7.69 5.97
C TRP A 116 18.08 7.48 7.42
N ASP A 117 17.53 6.52 8.14
CA ASP A 117 17.97 6.14 9.49
C ASP A 117 19.44 5.65 9.49
N THR A 118 19.81 4.86 8.48
CA THR A 118 21.20 4.42 8.26
C THR A 118 22.13 5.59 7.98
N LEU A 119 21.67 6.60 7.25
CA LEU A 119 22.48 7.76 6.90
C LEU A 119 22.65 8.71 8.10
N ILE A 120 21.59 8.95 8.88
CA ILE A 120 21.63 9.76 10.10
C ILE A 120 22.55 9.10 11.15
N SER A 121 22.41 7.79 11.38
CA SER A 121 23.26 7.05 12.32
C SER A 121 24.74 7.07 11.91
N LYS A 122 25.05 6.88 10.62
CA LYS A 122 26.43 6.95 10.11
C LYS A 122 27.03 8.36 10.17
N ARG A 123 26.23 9.39 9.93
CA ARG A 123 26.70 10.78 9.91
C ARG A 123 26.73 11.43 11.30
N LYS A 124 26.17 10.78 12.34
CA LYS A 124 25.94 11.35 13.68
C LYS A 124 25.21 12.71 13.64
N CYS A 125 24.47 13.00 12.57
CA CYS A 125 24.02 14.37 12.29
C CYS A 125 22.88 14.83 13.20
N CYS A 126 22.13 13.93 13.82
CA CYS A 126 21.13 14.28 14.83
C CYS A 126 20.98 13.12 15.81
N SER A 127 21.23 13.34 17.10
CA SER A 127 20.64 12.53 18.16
C SER A 127 19.13 12.73 18.11
N LEU A 128 18.38 11.70 17.72
CA LEU A 128 16.92 11.71 17.88
C LEU A 128 16.62 11.69 19.37
N PRO A 129 15.75 12.59 19.89
CA PRO A 129 15.29 12.46 21.27
C PRO A 129 14.56 11.13 21.42
N GLY A 130 14.85 10.42 22.51
CA GLY A 130 14.22 9.15 22.87
C GLY A 130 12.76 9.29 23.27
#